data_AF-K4KJI2-F1
#
_entry.id   AF-K4KJI2-F1
#
_cell.length_a   1.000
_cell.length_b   1.000
_cell.length_c   1.000
_cell.angle_alpha   90.00
_cell.angle_beta   90.00
_cell.angle_gamma   90.00
#
_symmetry.space_group_name_H-M   'P 1'
#
loop_
_entity.id
_entity.type
_entity.pdbx_description
1 polymer ?
#
loop_
_entity_poly.entity_id
_entity_poly.type
_entity_poly.pdbx_seq_one_letter_code
_entity_poly.pdbx_strand_id
1 'polypeptide(L)'
;MADEEHDCKCPPPGLPAYMGTFADLMALLMCFFVLLLSFSEMDAMKFKRLAGSMAQAFGVQNKLNVNDIPKGTSIIAQEFSPGTPDPTPINEIWQKTEDVTEMSLEVQCNEEYDVEQGEVSSDAGVKARIRQQLEELIQQTEQDAIDLAQSLHDQIVAGEIEIETEGRKIIIRIREKGSFRSGSAELVGNYADVMEEIRAVLRAKPGKIEVQGHTDNVPIATARYRSNWELSSSRAVSVAQELMRGNEINPRRFQVSGFAETKPLVANDSSENRARNRRVEIVIQQGLDSDLDQADLEVLKEEGQDILRDLNLDPDYMFDLDPSEVF
;
A
#
# COMPACT_ATOMS: atom_id res chain seq x y z
N MET A 1 -25.40 -98.10 -9.60
CA MET A 1 -24.37 -97.26 -10.25
C MET A 1 -25.09 -95.98 -10.62
N ALA A 2 -25.05 -95.01 -9.73
CA ALA A 2 -25.61 -93.69 -9.93
C ALA A 2 -24.41 -92.74 -9.93
N ASP A 3 -24.16 -92.13 -11.07
CA ASP A 3 -23.13 -91.11 -11.26
C ASP A 3 -23.57 -89.85 -10.52
N GLU A 4 -22.90 -89.54 -9.41
CA GLU A 4 -23.03 -88.25 -8.74
C GLU A 4 -22.08 -87.25 -9.40
N GLU A 5 -22.65 -86.41 -10.27
CA GLU A 5 -22.01 -85.22 -10.83
C GLU A 5 -21.53 -84.30 -9.69
N HIS A 6 -20.21 -84.25 -9.49
CA HIS A 6 -19.59 -83.24 -8.63
C HIS A 6 -19.60 -81.89 -9.33
N ASP A 7 -20.56 -81.05 -8.92
CA ASP A 7 -20.68 -79.64 -9.26
C ASP A 7 -19.40 -78.88 -8.84
N CYS A 8 -18.52 -78.63 -9.81
CA CYS A 8 -17.27 -77.93 -9.60
C CYS A 8 -17.58 -76.44 -9.36
N LYS A 9 -17.56 -76.01 -8.09
CA LYS A 9 -17.71 -74.59 -7.71
C LYS A 9 -16.58 -73.77 -8.30
N CYS A 10 -16.84 -73.11 -9.43
CA CYS A 10 -15.94 -72.13 -10.02
C CYS A 10 -15.62 -71.02 -8.99
N PRO A 11 -14.35 -70.60 -8.83
CA PRO A 11 -14.01 -69.47 -7.98
C PRO A 11 -14.69 -68.19 -8.49
N PRO A 12 -14.99 -67.24 -7.60
CA PRO A 12 -15.69 -66.01 -7.97
C PRO A 12 -14.94 -65.29 -9.10
N PRO A 13 -15.66 -64.64 -10.03
CA PRO A 13 -15.03 -63.93 -11.14
C PRO A 13 -14.02 -62.93 -10.57
N GLY A 14 -12.76 -63.11 -10.97
CA GLY A 14 -11.66 -62.23 -10.60
C GLY A 14 -11.87 -60.82 -11.12
N LEU A 15 -11.07 -59.88 -10.61
CA LEU A 15 -11.14 -58.48 -11.03
C LEU A 15 -10.95 -58.36 -12.56
N PRO A 16 -11.70 -57.48 -13.23
CA PRO A 16 -11.60 -57.33 -14.67
C PRO A 16 -10.17 -56.98 -15.12
N ALA A 17 -9.70 -57.59 -16.21
CA ALA A 17 -8.32 -57.43 -16.69
C ALA A 17 -7.91 -55.96 -16.95
N TYR A 18 -8.86 -55.10 -17.32
CA TYR A 18 -8.61 -53.67 -17.56
C TYR A 18 -8.29 -52.88 -16.27
N MET A 19 -8.66 -53.40 -15.10
CA MET A 19 -8.47 -52.70 -13.83
C MET A 19 -7.00 -52.63 -13.43
N GLY A 20 -6.21 -53.64 -13.81
CA GLY A 20 -4.75 -53.63 -13.62
C GLY A 20 -4.08 -52.51 -14.42
N THR A 21 -4.42 -52.38 -15.71
CA THR A 21 -3.88 -51.32 -16.56
C THR A 21 -4.35 -49.92 -16.14
N PHE A 22 -5.55 -49.81 -15.59
CA PHE A 22 -6.06 -48.55 -15.05
C PHE A 22 -5.34 -48.14 -13.77
N ALA A 23 -5.08 -49.09 -12.87
CA ALA A 23 -4.32 -48.85 -11.64
C ALA A 23 -2.88 -48.43 -11.95
N ASP A 24 -2.25 -49.04 -12.96
CA ASP A 24 -0.90 -48.69 -13.41
C ASP A 24 -0.83 -47.26 -13.98
N LEU A 25 -1.81 -46.87 -14.82
CA LEU A 25 -1.90 -45.50 -15.34
C LEU A 25 -2.10 -44.47 -14.21
N MET A 26 -2.96 -44.76 -13.24
CA MET A 26 -3.19 -43.88 -12.08
C MET A 26 -1.95 -43.76 -11.18
N ALA A 27 -1.19 -44.85 -11.00
CA ALA A 27 0.06 -44.83 -10.25
C ALA A 27 1.15 -43.99 -10.96
N LEU A 28 1.27 -44.12 -12.29
CA LEU A 28 2.17 -43.28 -13.09
C LEU A 28 1.78 -41.80 -13.03
N LEU A 29 0.48 -41.50 -13.07
CA LEU A 29 -0.03 -40.14 -12.95
C LEU A 29 0.25 -39.54 -11.56
N MET A 30 0.05 -40.33 -10.50
CA MET A 30 0.39 -39.92 -9.14
C MET A 30 1.89 -39.68 -8.98
N CYS A 31 2.74 -40.59 -9.50
CA CYS A 31 4.18 -40.42 -9.48
C CYS A 31 4.62 -39.17 -10.26
N PHE A 32 3.98 -38.89 -11.40
CA PHE A 32 4.23 -37.68 -12.19
C PHE A 32 3.87 -36.40 -11.42
N PHE A 33 2.73 -36.35 -10.73
CA PHE A 33 2.36 -35.18 -9.92
C PHE A 33 3.23 -35.01 -8.67
N VAL A 34 3.69 -36.10 -8.05
CA VAL A 34 4.65 -36.05 -6.94
C VAL A 34 6.01 -35.53 -7.43
N LEU A 35 6.47 -35.94 -8.62
CA LEU A 35 7.67 -35.39 -9.24
C LEU A 35 7.52 -33.92 -9.62
N LEU A 36 6.37 -33.52 -10.17
CA LEU A 36 6.08 -32.11 -10.44
C LEU A 36 6.08 -31.28 -9.15
N LEU A 37 5.51 -31.80 -8.07
CA LEU A 37 5.51 -31.14 -6.77
C LEU A 37 6.94 -31.06 -6.19
N SER A 38 7.78 -32.07 -6.43
CA SER A 38 9.21 -32.04 -6.04
C SER A 38 10.05 -31.04 -6.84
N PHE A 39 9.63 -30.68 -8.06
CA PHE A 39 10.24 -29.60 -8.85
C PHE A 39 9.57 -28.23 -8.62
N SER A 40 8.44 -28.19 -7.90
CA SER A 40 7.65 -26.98 -7.65
C SER A 40 8.17 -26.15 -6.49
N GLU A 41 9.12 -26.63 -5.71
CA GLU A 41 9.99 -25.73 -4.94
C GLU A 41 11.06 -25.19 -5.88
N MET A 42 10.67 -24.20 -6.68
CA MET A 42 11.64 -23.29 -7.26
C MET A 42 12.30 -22.52 -6.13
N ASP A 43 13.38 -23.07 -5.60
CA ASP A 43 14.36 -22.30 -4.87
C ASP A 43 14.97 -21.30 -5.87
N ALA A 44 14.50 -20.05 -5.78
CA ALA A 44 14.94 -18.96 -6.63
C ALA A 44 16.48 -18.88 -6.68
N MET A 45 17.17 -19.26 -5.61
CA MET A 45 18.63 -19.28 -5.52
C MET A 45 19.26 -20.33 -6.44
N LYS A 46 18.72 -21.56 -6.49
CA LYS A 46 19.26 -22.62 -7.36
C LYS A 46 19.04 -22.33 -8.83
N PHE A 47 17.87 -21.76 -9.18
CA PHE A 47 17.58 -21.35 -10.55
C PHE A 47 18.49 -20.19 -10.99
N LYS A 48 18.71 -19.19 -10.13
CA LYS A 48 19.59 -18.05 -10.40
C LYS A 48 21.06 -18.47 -10.52
N ARG A 49 21.51 -19.46 -9.73
CA ARG A 49 22.85 -20.07 -9.85
C ARG A 49 23.03 -20.86 -11.15
N LEU A 50 22.02 -21.65 -11.56
CA LEU A 50 22.03 -22.35 -12.84
C LEU A 50 22.02 -21.36 -14.03
N ALA A 51 21.15 -20.35 -13.99
CA ALA A 51 21.05 -19.32 -15.02
C ALA A 51 22.32 -18.46 -15.13
N GLY A 52 22.93 -18.09 -13.99
CA GLY A 52 24.22 -17.40 -13.94
C GLY A 52 25.37 -18.24 -14.51
N SER A 53 25.42 -19.53 -14.17
CA SER A 53 26.43 -20.46 -14.71
C SER A 53 26.28 -20.69 -16.22
N MET A 54 25.05 -20.76 -16.74
CA MET A 54 24.78 -20.83 -18.18
C MET A 54 25.14 -19.51 -18.87
N ALA A 55 24.72 -18.36 -18.35
CA ALA A 55 25.06 -17.05 -18.94
C ALA A 55 26.58 -16.81 -19.01
N GLN A 56 27.32 -17.32 -18.01
CA GLN A 56 28.78 -17.24 -17.98
C GLN A 56 29.46 -18.24 -18.93
N ALA A 57 28.90 -19.44 -19.11
CA ALA A 57 29.36 -20.41 -20.10
C ALA A 57 29.06 -19.98 -21.56
N PHE A 58 27.95 -19.27 -21.78
CA PHE A 58 27.56 -18.71 -23.08
C PHE A 58 28.19 -17.35 -23.38
N GLY A 59 29.08 -16.84 -22.52
CA GLY A 59 29.96 -15.73 -22.84
C GLY A 59 29.27 -14.43 -23.22
N VAL A 60 28.10 -14.14 -22.63
CA VAL A 60 27.41 -12.86 -22.84
C VAL A 60 28.19 -11.75 -22.11
N GLN A 61 29.29 -11.31 -22.72
CA GLN A 61 30.02 -10.11 -22.33
C GLN A 61 29.23 -8.88 -22.77
N ASN A 62 28.16 -8.54 -22.04
CA ASN A 62 27.59 -7.20 -22.11
C ASN A 62 28.31 -6.31 -21.09
N LYS A 63 29.47 -5.79 -21.50
CA LYS A 63 30.09 -4.55 -20.97
C LYS A 63 31.31 -4.22 -21.84
N LEU A 64 31.12 -3.31 -22.80
CA LEU A 64 32.22 -2.56 -23.39
C LEU A 64 32.74 -1.59 -22.33
N ASN A 65 33.93 -1.87 -21.79
CA ASN A 65 34.64 -0.94 -20.92
C ASN A 65 35.16 0.23 -21.75
N VAL A 66 34.69 1.44 -21.47
CA VAL A 66 35.06 2.68 -22.18
C VAL A 66 36.48 3.18 -21.80
N ASN A 67 37.19 2.46 -20.93
CA ASN A 67 38.51 2.84 -20.40
C ASN A 67 39.72 2.08 -20.98
N ASP A 68 39.56 1.28 -22.03
CA ASP A 68 40.71 0.71 -22.73
C ASP A 68 41.31 1.72 -23.73
N ILE A 69 42.60 2.02 -23.55
CA ILE A 69 43.34 2.92 -24.44
C ILE A 69 43.46 2.25 -25.82
N PRO A 70 42.95 2.84 -26.91
CA PRO A 70 43.11 2.27 -28.24
C PRO A 70 44.60 2.29 -28.63
N LYS A 71 45.16 1.10 -28.92
CA LYS A 71 46.52 0.97 -29.45
C LYS A 71 46.53 1.51 -30.87
N GLY A 72 47.09 2.70 -31.06
CA GLY A 72 47.27 3.32 -32.36
C GLY A 72 48.20 2.49 -33.24
N THR A 73 47.67 1.99 -34.36
CA THR A 73 48.50 1.50 -35.47
C THR A 73 49.01 2.71 -36.24
N SER A 74 50.28 3.04 -36.04
CA SER A 74 50.96 4.11 -36.78
C SER A 74 50.97 3.79 -38.28
N ILE A 75 50.45 4.72 -39.08
CA ILE A 75 50.85 4.87 -40.47
C ILE A 75 51.57 6.20 -40.57
N ILE A 76 52.84 6.11 -40.96
CA ILE A 76 53.78 7.21 -41.13
C ILE A 76 53.21 8.21 -42.14
N ALA A 77 52.88 9.41 -41.69
CA ALA A 77 52.79 10.59 -42.53
C ALA A 77 54.14 11.32 -42.45
N GLN A 78 54.99 11.11 -43.47
CA GLN A 78 56.17 11.94 -43.70
C GLN A 78 55.70 13.27 -44.29
N GLU A 79 55.44 14.26 -43.44
CA GLU A 79 55.77 15.68 -43.66
C GLU A 79 55.10 16.57 -42.60
N PHE A 80 55.92 17.27 -41.81
CA PHE A 80 55.48 18.42 -41.02
C PHE A 80 56.49 19.56 -41.18
N SER A 81 55.99 20.74 -41.54
CA SER A 81 56.74 21.99 -41.42
C SER A 81 56.87 22.37 -39.94
N PRO A 82 58.03 22.84 -39.46
CA PRO A 82 58.22 23.08 -38.05
C PRO A 82 57.50 24.36 -37.60
N GLY A 83 56.42 24.20 -36.83
CA GLY A 83 55.91 25.22 -35.93
C GLY A 83 56.60 25.09 -34.56
N THR A 84 57.07 26.20 -34.00
CA THR A 84 57.74 26.25 -32.69
C THR A 84 56.83 25.73 -31.55
N PRO A 85 57.29 24.78 -30.72
CA PRO A 85 56.49 24.27 -29.61
C PRO A 85 56.67 25.13 -28.35
N ASP A 86 55.56 25.52 -27.73
CA ASP A 86 55.56 26.02 -26.35
C ASP A 86 55.48 24.84 -25.36
N PRO A 87 56.24 24.86 -24.24
CA PRO A 87 56.24 23.78 -23.28
C PRO A 87 54.94 23.73 -22.47
N THR A 88 54.37 22.54 -22.31
CA THR A 88 53.26 22.31 -21.40
C THR A 88 53.73 22.30 -19.94
N PRO A 89 53.05 23.03 -19.03
CA PRO A 89 53.37 23.02 -17.61
C PRO A 89 53.07 21.65 -16.99
N ILE A 90 54.03 21.12 -16.24
CA ILE A 90 53.92 19.85 -15.51
C ILE A 90 53.04 20.10 -14.28
N ASN A 91 52.01 19.28 -14.11
CA ASN A 91 51.12 19.32 -12.95
C ASN A 91 51.75 18.45 -11.85
N GLU A 92 52.33 19.06 -10.81
CA GLU A 92 52.85 18.34 -9.65
C GLU A 92 51.72 18.02 -8.67
N ILE A 93 51.54 16.73 -8.36
CA ILE A 93 50.53 16.23 -7.41
C ILE A 93 51.21 16.09 -6.05
N TRP A 94 50.78 16.86 -5.04
CA TRP A 94 51.23 16.68 -3.66
C TRP A 94 50.27 15.75 -2.91
N GLN A 95 50.80 14.63 -2.40
CA GLN A 95 50.05 13.72 -1.54
C GLN A 95 50.14 14.19 -0.09
N LYS A 96 49.00 14.57 0.50
CA LYS A 96 48.86 14.67 1.96
C LYS A 96 48.36 13.32 2.48
N THR A 97 49.15 12.66 3.31
CA THR A 97 48.68 11.54 4.12
C THR A 97 48.06 12.10 5.39
N GLU A 98 46.75 11.96 5.55
CA GLU A 98 46.13 12.03 6.89
C GLU A 98 46.31 10.67 7.56
N ASP A 99 46.85 10.71 8.77
CA ASP A 99 47.12 9.57 9.63
C ASP A 99 45.82 9.21 10.36
N VAL A 100 45.18 8.10 9.98
CA VAL A 100 43.95 7.61 10.61
C VAL A 100 44.27 6.34 11.40
N THR A 101 44.85 6.54 12.57
CA THR A 101 44.89 5.54 13.64
C THR A 101 43.66 5.72 14.53
N GLU A 102 42.51 5.20 14.11
CA GLU A 102 41.43 4.86 15.04
C GLU A 102 41.09 3.38 14.87
N MET A 103 41.56 2.59 15.84
CA MET A 103 41.02 1.26 16.13
C MET A 103 39.81 1.45 17.04
N SER A 104 38.60 1.23 16.52
CA SER A 104 37.45 0.79 17.32
C SER A 104 36.88 -0.47 16.67
N LEU A 105 37.10 -1.59 17.34
CA LEU A 105 36.58 -2.89 16.95
C LEU A 105 35.18 -3.04 17.57
N GLU A 106 34.13 -2.66 16.85
CA GLU A 106 32.75 -3.03 17.21
C GLU A 106 32.39 -4.38 16.57
N VAL A 107 32.27 -5.39 17.42
CA VAL A 107 31.78 -6.72 17.03
C VAL A 107 30.25 -6.64 16.97
N GLN A 108 29.71 -6.47 15.77
CA GLN A 108 28.29 -6.67 15.51
C GLN A 108 28.06 -8.14 15.12
N CYS A 109 27.39 -8.88 16.00
CA CYS A 109 26.67 -10.09 15.59
C CYS A 109 25.37 -9.62 14.95
N ASN A 110 25.29 -9.63 13.62
CA ASN A 110 24.03 -9.54 12.90
C ASN A 110 23.60 -10.95 12.49
N GLU A 111 22.42 -11.35 12.94
CA GLU A 111 21.69 -12.45 12.33
C GLU A 111 21.29 -12.09 10.90
N GLU A 112 21.40 -13.10 10.06
CA GLU A 112 21.58 -13.05 8.63
C GLU A 112 20.20 -12.97 7.94
N TYR A 113 19.92 -11.84 7.28
CA TYR A 113 18.88 -11.76 6.26
C TYR A 113 19.54 -11.51 4.89
N ASP A 114 19.30 -12.45 3.98
CA ASP A 114 19.84 -12.58 2.62
C ASP A 114 19.61 -11.32 1.77
N VAL A 115 20.69 -10.68 1.31
CA VAL A 115 20.66 -9.60 0.31
C VAL A 115 21.71 -9.90 -0.77
N GLU A 116 21.31 -10.55 -1.85
CA GLU A 116 22.16 -10.69 -3.06
C GLU A 116 22.09 -9.43 -3.94
N GLN A 117 23.01 -8.51 -3.64
CA GLN A 117 23.76 -7.62 -4.55
C GLN A 117 23.04 -7.06 -5.81
N GLY A 118 22.25 -6.01 -5.60
CA GLY A 118 22.53 -4.71 -6.21
C GLY A 118 23.09 -3.80 -5.12
N GLU A 119 23.86 -2.76 -5.45
CA GLU A 119 24.46 -1.83 -4.47
C GLU A 119 23.52 -1.55 -3.29
N VAL A 120 23.86 -2.05 -2.10
CA VAL A 120 23.14 -1.72 -0.86
C VAL A 120 23.54 -0.29 -0.53
N SER A 121 22.85 0.67 -1.15
CA SER A 121 22.71 1.99 -0.56
C SER A 121 22.20 1.79 0.86
N SER A 122 22.80 2.45 1.85
CA SER A 122 22.35 2.43 3.26
C SER A 122 20.84 2.70 3.41
N ASP A 123 20.26 3.30 2.38
CA ASP A 123 18.87 3.62 2.19
C ASP A 123 17.90 2.41 2.14
N ALA A 124 18.30 1.25 1.60
CA ALA A 124 17.38 0.08 1.53
C ALA A 124 17.00 -0.49 2.90
N GLY A 125 17.93 -0.48 3.87
CA GLY A 125 17.66 -0.90 5.24
C GLY A 125 16.80 0.10 6.02
N VAL A 126 16.98 1.39 5.74
CA VAL A 126 16.17 2.47 6.34
C VAL A 126 14.72 2.38 5.85
N LYS A 127 14.52 2.19 4.54
CA LYS A 127 13.19 1.99 3.95
C LYS A 127 12.45 0.78 4.52
N ALA A 128 13.13 -0.35 4.72
CA ALA A 128 12.54 -1.53 5.33
C ALA A 128 12.09 -1.29 6.78
N ARG A 129 12.90 -0.57 7.58
CA ARG A 129 12.53 -0.18 8.95
C ARG A 129 11.32 0.74 8.97
N ILE A 130 11.31 1.77 8.12
CA ILE A 130 10.21 2.74 8.02
C ILE A 130 8.92 2.02 7.62
N ARG A 131 8.98 1.12 6.63
CA ARG A 131 7.83 0.32 6.21
C ARG A 131 7.25 -0.49 7.37
N GLN A 132 8.10 -1.16 8.14
CA GLN A 132 7.65 -1.93 9.30
C GLN A 132 6.98 -1.04 10.36
N GLN A 133 7.53 0.14 10.64
CA GLN A 133 6.92 1.11 11.55
C GLN A 133 5.57 1.60 11.04
N LEU A 134 5.46 1.89 9.74
CA LEU A 134 4.20 2.31 9.12
C LEU A 134 3.13 1.22 9.20
N GLU A 135 3.50 -0.05 8.96
CA GLU A 135 2.60 -1.19 9.09
C GLU A 135 2.10 -1.36 10.54
N GLU A 136 2.97 -1.18 11.53
CA GLU A 136 2.58 -1.20 12.95
C GLU A 136 1.59 -0.08 13.27
N LEU A 137 1.84 1.13 12.78
CA LEU A 137 0.95 2.28 12.97
C LEU A 137 -0.42 2.08 12.29
N ILE A 138 -0.46 1.41 11.14
CA ILE A 138 -1.71 1.04 10.46
C ILE A 138 -2.48 0.03 11.32
N GLN A 139 -1.81 -0.99 11.87
CA GLN A 139 -2.45 -1.96 12.77
C GLN A 139 -3.01 -1.29 14.03
N GLN A 140 -2.29 -0.32 14.61
CA GLN A 140 -2.79 0.48 15.73
C GLN A 140 -4.04 1.27 15.33
N THR A 141 -4.04 1.86 14.13
CA THR A 141 -5.21 2.58 13.59
C THR A 141 -6.42 1.66 13.41
N GLU A 142 -6.19 0.43 12.96
CA GLU A 142 -7.24 -0.58 12.81
C GLU A 142 -7.83 -0.99 14.18
N GLN A 143 -6.96 -1.23 15.17
CA GLN A 143 -7.41 -1.51 16.54
C GLN A 143 -8.24 -0.36 17.13
N ASP A 144 -7.81 0.88 16.90
CA ASP A 144 -8.54 2.07 17.33
C ASP A 144 -9.93 2.16 16.70
N ALA A 145 -10.06 1.78 15.43
CA ALA A 145 -11.34 1.74 14.74
C ALA A 145 -12.24 0.62 15.27
N ILE A 146 -11.68 -0.52 15.65
CA ILE A 146 -12.42 -1.62 16.30
C ILE A 146 -12.97 -1.17 17.66
N ASP A 147 -12.16 -0.50 18.47
CA ASP A 147 -12.58 0.00 19.79
C ASP A 147 -13.70 1.06 19.66
N LEU A 148 -13.59 1.92 18.65
CA LEU A 148 -14.66 2.86 18.28
C LEU A 148 -15.93 2.11 17.83
N ALA A 149 -15.79 1.08 16.98
CA ALA A 149 -16.92 0.28 16.52
C ALA A 149 -17.62 -0.47 17.66
N GLN A 150 -16.89 -0.90 18.68
CA GLN A 150 -17.48 -1.49 19.88
C GLN A 150 -18.29 -0.47 20.68
N SER A 151 -17.78 0.76 20.80
CA SER A 151 -18.48 1.85 21.51
C SER A 151 -19.76 2.29 20.78
N LEU A 152 -19.77 2.19 19.45
CA LEU A 152 -20.91 2.54 18.58
C LEU A 152 -21.72 1.33 18.09
N HIS A 153 -21.61 0.19 18.78
CA HIS A 153 -22.18 -1.07 18.32
C HIS A 153 -23.69 -0.99 18.06
N ASP A 154 -24.45 -0.37 18.97
CA ASP A 154 -25.91 -0.25 18.85
C ASP A 154 -26.33 0.54 17.60
N GLN A 155 -25.60 1.62 17.29
CA GLN A 155 -25.85 2.48 16.14
C GLN A 155 -25.46 1.79 14.82
N ILE A 156 -24.40 0.98 14.83
CA ILE A 156 -23.98 0.18 13.68
C ILE A 156 -25.03 -0.91 13.39
N VAL A 157 -25.54 -1.58 14.43
CA VAL A 157 -26.60 -2.60 14.27
C VAL A 157 -27.91 -1.97 13.77
N ALA A 158 -28.23 -0.75 14.19
CA ALA A 158 -29.36 0.01 13.67
C ALA A 158 -29.18 0.46 12.20
N GLY A 159 -27.96 0.34 11.65
CA GLY A 159 -27.62 0.75 10.28
C GLY A 159 -27.56 2.25 10.10
N GLU A 160 -27.34 3.01 11.18
CA GLU A 160 -27.22 4.47 11.15
C GLU A 160 -25.78 4.92 10.84
N ILE A 161 -24.81 4.11 11.27
CA ILE A 161 -23.37 4.38 11.16
C ILE A 161 -22.66 3.18 10.52
N GLU A 162 -21.67 3.47 9.68
CA GLU A 162 -20.70 2.50 9.18
C GLU A 162 -19.30 3.03 9.46
N ILE A 163 -18.36 2.15 9.82
CA ILE A 163 -16.96 2.50 10.07
C ILE A 163 -16.10 1.69 9.13
N GLU A 164 -15.18 2.35 8.46
CA GLU A 164 -14.18 1.75 7.59
C GLU A 164 -12.80 2.34 7.90
N THR A 165 -11.76 1.54 7.68
CA THR A 165 -10.36 1.95 7.83
C THR A 165 -9.63 1.80 6.51
N GLU A 166 -8.91 2.84 6.11
CA GLU A 166 -8.09 2.86 4.90
C GLU A 166 -6.71 3.43 5.25
N GLY A 167 -5.70 2.56 5.35
CA GLY A 167 -4.37 2.95 5.81
C GLY A 167 -4.43 3.60 7.21
N ARG A 168 -4.06 4.87 7.29
CA ARG A 168 -4.13 5.69 8.53
C ARG A 168 -5.34 6.63 8.59
N LYS A 169 -6.38 6.35 7.79
CA LYS A 169 -7.66 7.06 7.77
C LYS A 169 -8.73 6.19 8.43
N ILE A 170 -9.46 6.76 9.39
CA ILE A 170 -10.69 6.17 9.92
C ILE A 170 -11.87 6.94 9.32
N ILE A 171 -12.73 6.26 8.58
CA ILE A 171 -13.88 6.84 7.88
C ILE A 171 -15.15 6.41 8.59
N ILE A 172 -15.82 7.35 9.25
CA ILE A 172 -17.11 7.15 9.89
C ILE A 172 -18.19 7.70 8.96
N ARG A 173 -19.03 6.83 8.40
CA ARG A 173 -20.12 7.20 7.52
C ARG A 173 -21.43 7.26 8.28
N ILE A 174 -22.02 8.45 8.28
CA ILE A 174 -23.32 8.73 8.87
C ILE A 174 -24.35 8.80 7.74
N ARG A 175 -25.31 7.89 7.75
CA ARG A 175 -26.40 7.87 6.77
C ARG A 175 -27.37 9.02 7.07
N GLU A 176 -27.93 9.65 6.03
CA GLU A 176 -28.88 10.76 6.22
C GLU A 176 -30.20 10.29 6.87
N LYS A 177 -30.63 9.06 6.58
CA LYS A 177 -31.88 8.48 7.08
C LYS A 177 -31.79 8.25 8.60
N GLY A 178 -32.26 9.23 9.36
CA GLY A 178 -32.25 9.22 10.84
C GLY A 178 -31.50 10.42 11.43
N SER A 179 -30.50 10.93 10.70
CA SER A 179 -29.59 11.99 11.16
C SER A 179 -30.08 13.38 10.83
N PHE A 180 -30.70 13.57 9.66
CA PHE A 180 -31.19 14.87 9.18
C PHE A 180 -32.66 14.82 8.78
N ARG A 181 -33.36 15.94 8.95
CA ARG A 181 -34.69 16.12 8.34
C ARG A 181 -34.55 16.22 6.82
N SER A 182 -35.54 15.71 6.09
CA SER A 182 -35.57 15.75 4.62
C SER A 182 -35.37 17.19 4.10
N GLY A 183 -34.37 17.40 3.25
CA GLY A 183 -34.04 18.71 2.68
C GLY A 183 -33.50 19.74 3.69
N SER A 184 -33.08 19.30 4.88
CA SER A 184 -32.48 20.14 5.92
C SER A 184 -31.03 19.74 6.22
N ALA A 185 -30.26 20.70 6.73
CA ALA A 185 -28.97 20.45 7.37
C ALA A 185 -29.07 20.33 8.91
N GLU A 186 -30.27 20.50 9.46
CA GLU A 186 -30.50 20.39 10.90
C GLU A 186 -30.49 18.92 11.34
N LEU A 187 -29.67 18.62 12.35
CA LEU A 187 -29.56 17.31 12.98
C LEU A 187 -30.79 17.02 13.85
N VAL A 188 -31.23 15.76 13.85
CA VAL A 188 -32.34 15.32 14.70
C VAL A 188 -31.83 15.09 16.14
N GLY A 189 -32.66 15.39 17.15
CA GLY A 189 -32.23 15.39 18.56
C GLY A 189 -31.73 14.04 19.10
N ASN A 190 -32.17 12.90 18.53
CA ASN A 190 -31.67 11.57 18.87
C ASN A 190 -30.22 11.32 18.38
N TYR A 191 -29.68 12.19 17.54
CA TYR A 191 -28.32 12.08 17.03
C TYR A 191 -27.27 12.76 17.92
N ALA A 192 -27.71 13.49 18.96
CA ALA A 192 -26.82 14.17 19.88
C ALA A 192 -25.94 13.20 20.69
N ASP A 193 -26.50 12.07 21.12
CA ASP A 193 -25.81 11.03 21.89
C ASP A 193 -24.72 10.35 21.03
N VAL A 194 -25.02 10.10 19.77
CA VAL A 194 -24.06 9.57 18.78
C VAL A 194 -22.88 10.54 18.59
N MET A 195 -23.18 11.83 18.42
CA MET A 195 -22.15 12.85 18.30
C MET A 195 -21.29 12.94 19.57
N GLU A 196 -21.85 12.66 20.75
CA GLU A 196 -21.11 12.64 22.01
C GLU A 196 -20.08 11.51 22.09
N GLU A 197 -20.46 10.30 21.68
CA GLU A 197 -19.54 9.17 21.61
C GLU A 197 -18.42 9.41 20.58
N ILE A 198 -18.78 9.94 19.40
CA ILE A 198 -17.78 10.31 18.38
C ILE A 198 -16.84 11.39 18.94
N ARG A 199 -17.36 12.42 19.62
CA ARG A 199 -16.52 13.43 20.29
C ARG A 199 -15.58 12.79 21.31
N ALA A 200 -16.05 11.84 22.11
CA ALA A 200 -15.23 11.18 23.11
C ALA A 200 -14.00 10.51 22.49
N VAL A 201 -14.17 9.82 21.37
CA VAL A 201 -13.05 9.19 20.64
C VAL A 201 -12.14 10.21 19.97
N LEU A 202 -12.70 11.26 19.35
CA LEU A 202 -11.91 12.34 18.73
C LEU A 202 -11.04 13.12 19.73
N ARG A 203 -11.42 13.15 21.01
CA ARG A 203 -10.60 13.71 22.10
C ARG A 203 -9.40 12.83 22.43
N ALA A 204 -9.61 11.51 22.47
CA ALA A 204 -8.57 10.55 22.84
C ALA A 204 -7.53 10.37 21.73
N LYS A 205 -7.94 10.51 20.46
CA LYS A 205 -7.09 10.21 19.31
C LYS A 205 -6.61 11.49 18.59
N PRO A 206 -5.30 11.67 18.37
CA PRO A 206 -4.77 12.77 17.57
C PRO A 206 -5.08 12.57 16.07
N GLY A 207 -5.02 13.64 15.28
CA GLY A 207 -5.25 13.59 13.84
C GLY A 207 -6.08 14.76 13.30
N LYS A 208 -6.01 15.00 11.98
CA LYS A 208 -6.88 15.96 11.29
C LYS A 208 -8.26 15.34 11.09
N ILE A 209 -9.30 16.14 11.21
CA ILE A 209 -10.70 15.71 11.12
C ILE A 209 -11.30 16.41 9.91
N GLU A 210 -11.63 15.66 8.87
CA GLU A 210 -12.36 16.18 7.72
C GLU A 210 -13.81 15.72 7.77
N VAL A 211 -14.75 16.66 7.71
CA VAL A 211 -16.18 16.37 7.63
C VAL A 211 -16.65 16.62 6.20
N GLN A 212 -17.06 15.56 5.52
CA GLN A 212 -17.42 15.58 4.11
C GLN A 212 -18.92 15.35 3.93
N GLY A 213 -19.61 16.29 3.28
CA GLY A 213 -21.04 16.17 2.97
C GLY A 213 -21.29 15.65 1.56
N HIS A 214 -22.18 14.67 1.41
CA HIS A 214 -22.57 14.08 0.13
C HIS A 214 -24.09 14.06 -0.05
N THR A 215 -24.54 14.17 -1.31
CA THR A 215 -25.95 14.05 -1.71
C THR A 215 -26.12 12.97 -2.77
N ASP A 216 -27.37 12.64 -3.08
CA ASP A 216 -27.69 11.95 -4.32
C ASP A 216 -27.69 12.93 -5.50
N ASN A 217 -27.99 12.41 -6.68
CA ASN A 217 -28.07 13.17 -7.92
C ASN A 217 -29.42 13.88 -8.16
N VAL A 218 -30.33 13.89 -7.17
CA VAL A 218 -31.63 14.55 -7.34
C VAL A 218 -31.42 16.04 -7.07
N PRO A 219 -31.60 16.93 -8.05
CA PRO A 219 -31.36 18.35 -7.82
C PRO A 219 -32.38 18.91 -6.83
N ILE A 220 -31.90 19.65 -5.85
CA ILE A 220 -32.75 20.41 -4.93
C ILE A 220 -32.70 21.90 -5.26
N ALA A 221 -33.81 22.59 -5.04
CA ALA A 221 -33.89 24.03 -4.99
C ALA A 221 -34.93 24.41 -3.94
N THR A 222 -34.46 24.87 -2.78
CA THR A 222 -35.30 25.27 -1.65
C THR A 222 -35.08 26.75 -1.35
N ALA A 223 -35.93 27.35 -0.51
CA ALA A 223 -35.73 28.71 -0.05
C ALA A 223 -34.40 28.92 0.71
N ARG A 224 -33.83 27.84 1.29
CA ARG A 224 -32.62 27.87 2.10
C ARG A 224 -31.37 27.42 1.34
N TYR A 225 -31.51 26.48 0.41
CA TYR A 225 -30.41 25.87 -0.33
C TYR A 225 -30.68 25.95 -1.83
N ARG A 226 -29.77 26.60 -2.56
CA ARG A 226 -29.87 26.81 -4.02
C ARG A 226 -29.54 25.56 -4.83
N SER A 227 -28.73 24.67 -4.28
CA SER A 227 -28.30 23.43 -4.94
C SER A 227 -27.82 22.39 -3.93
N ASN A 228 -27.54 21.18 -4.42
CA ASN A 228 -26.95 20.10 -3.64
C ASN A 228 -25.62 20.47 -2.99
N TRP A 229 -24.81 21.31 -3.65
CA TRP A 229 -23.57 21.84 -3.09
C TRP A 229 -23.79 22.57 -1.76
N GLU A 230 -24.80 23.44 -1.72
CA GLU A 230 -25.09 24.23 -0.53
C GLU A 230 -25.65 23.37 0.60
N LEU A 231 -26.49 22.37 0.27
CA LEU A 231 -27.00 21.43 1.25
C LEU A 231 -25.89 20.53 1.81
N SER A 232 -25.03 19.95 0.96
CA SER A 232 -23.94 19.09 1.42
C SER A 232 -22.98 19.85 2.33
N SER A 233 -22.56 21.06 1.92
CA SER A 233 -21.66 21.88 2.73
C SER A 233 -22.30 22.29 4.04
N SER A 234 -23.59 22.66 4.02
CA SER A 234 -24.32 23.03 5.24
C SER A 234 -24.46 21.87 6.22
N ARG A 235 -24.73 20.64 5.72
CA ARG A 235 -24.78 19.43 6.56
C ARG A 235 -23.46 19.13 7.22
N ALA A 236 -22.38 19.20 6.44
CA ALA A 236 -21.03 18.99 6.95
C ALA A 236 -20.67 20.03 8.03
N VAL A 237 -21.05 21.29 7.83
CA VAL A 237 -20.89 22.35 8.84
C VAL A 237 -21.69 22.05 10.11
N SER A 238 -22.95 21.62 10.00
CA SER A 238 -23.78 21.29 11.16
C SER A 238 -23.17 20.15 11.99
N VAL A 239 -22.67 19.10 11.34
CA VAL A 239 -21.97 18.00 12.04
C VAL A 239 -20.68 18.50 12.68
N ALA A 240 -19.85 19.26 11.96
CA ALA A 240 -18.61 19.81 12.52
C ALA A 240 -18.88 20.71 13.74
N GLN A 241 -19.93 21.54 13.70
CA GLN A 241 -20.31 22.39 14.83
C GLN A 241 -20.77 21.58 16.04
N GLU A 242 -21.55 20.52 15.85
CA GLU A 242 -21.92 19.63 16.95
C GLU A 242 -20.72 18.86 17.52
N LEU A 243 -19.73 18.50 16.70
CA LEU A 243 -18.49 17.90 17.18
C LEU A 243 -17.58 18.88 17.93
N MET A 244 -17.59 20.16 17.56
CA MET A 244 -16.84 21.22 18.27
C MET A 244 -17.50 21.67 19.58
N ARG A 245 -18.75 21.26 19.82
CA ARG A 245 -19.49 21.64 21.01
C ARG A 245 -18.77 21.16 22.27
N GLY A 246 -18.71 22.01 23.29
CA GLY A 246 -17.96 21.75 24.54
C GLY A 246 -16.51 22.25 24.55
N ASN A 247 -15.96 22.67 23.39
CA ASN A 247 -14.61 23.24 23.26
C ASN A 247 -13.49 22.30 23.73
N GLU A 248 -13.69 20.99 23.56
CA GLU A 248 -12.76 19.94 24.01
C GLU A 248 -11.79 19.50 22.90
N ILE A 249 -12.13 19.80 21.65
CA ILE A 249 -11.33 19.49 20.47
C ILE A 249 -10.85 20.80 19.85
N ASN A 250 -9.56 20.90 19.54
CA ASN A 250 -8.99 22.09 18.92
C ASN A 250 -9.64 22.35 17.54
N PRO A 251 -10.28 23.52 17.31
CA PRO A 251 -10.92 23.84 16.04
C PRO A 251 -9.97 23.78 14.83
N ARG A 252 -8.67 23.98 15.03
CA ARG A 252 -7.65 23.89 13.96
C ARG A 252 -7.48 22.48 13.38
N ARG A 253 -8.02 21.45 14.06
CA ARG A 253 -8.02 20.09 13.54
C ARG A 253 -9.08 19.85 12.47
N PHE A 254 -10.09 20.73 12.38
CA PHE A 254 -11.25 20.48 11.53
C PHE A 254 -11.12 21.11 10.14
N GLN A 255 -11.49 20.33 9.15
CA GLN A 255 -11.76 20.75 7.78
C GLN A 255 -13.18 20.32 7.40
N VAL A 256 -13.87 21.14 6.64
CA VAL A 256 -15.25 20.86 6.22
C VAL A 256 -15.35 21.02 4.71
N SER A 257 -15.80 19.96 4.05
CA SER A 257 -15.88 19.86 2.59
C SER A 257 -17.29 19.41 2.18
N GLY A 258 -17.83 19.97 1.11
CA GLY A 258 -19.10 19.53 0.53
C GLY A 258 -18.88 19.08 -0.91
N PHE A 259 -19.23 17.83 -1.21
CA PHE A 259 -18.99 17.21 -2.51
C PHE A 259 -20.26 17.05 -3.37
N ALA A 260 -21.43 17.43 -2.87
CA ALA A 260 -22.71 17.20 -3.55
C ALA A 260 -22.80 15.74 -4.07
N GLU A 261 -23.10 15.57 -5.36
CA GLU A 261 -23.24 14.28 -6.05
C GLU A 261 -21.96 13.78 -6.74
N THR A 262 -20.85 14.53 -6.66
CA THR A 262 -19.64 14.30 -7.47
C THR A 262 -18.85 13.05 -7.07
N LYS A 263 -18.98 12.62 -5.82
CA LYS A 263 -18.34 11.41 -5.27
C LYS A 263 -19.41 10.42 -4.76
N PRO A 264 -20.14 9.74 -5.66
CA PRO A 264 -21.14 8.75 -5.26
C PRO A 264 -20.47 7.47 -4.77
N LEU A 265 -20.97 6.88 -3.68
CA LEU A 265 -20.50 5.58 -3.18
C LEU A 265 -21.01 4.44 -4.06
N VAL A 266 -22.24 4.58 -4.55
CA VAL A 266 -22.93 3.62 -5.41
C VAL A 266 -23.65 4.34 -6.55
N ALA A 267 -23.96 3.65 -7.64
CA ALA A 267 -24.69 4.25 -8.75
C ALA A 267 -26.05 4.82 -8.31
N ASN A 268 -26.45 5.99 -8.81
CA ASN A 268 -27.72 6.65 -8.43
C ASN A 268 -28.97 6.08 -9.16
N ASP A 269 -28.98 4.78 -9.44
CA ASP A 269 -30.02 4.10 -10.24
C ASP A 269 -31.30 3.78 -9.43
N SER A 270 -31.17 3.46 -8.14
CA SER A 270 -32.27 3.06 -7.26
C SER A 270 -32.49 4.04 -6.11
N SER A 271 -33.69 4.04 -5.53
CA SER A 271 -34.01 4.84 -4.35
C SER A 271 -33.15 4.45 -3.13
N GLU A 272 -32.83 3.17 -3.02
CA GLU A 272 -31.95 2.61 -1.99
C GLU A 272 -30.51 3.09 -2.16
N ASN A 273 -29.97 3.03 -3.38
CA ASN A 273 -28.62 3.53 -3.65
C ASN A 273 -28.50 5.04 -3.45
N ARG A 274 -29.52 5.81 -3.87
CA ARG A 274 -29.59 7.24 -3.56
C ARG A 274 -29.58 7.50 -2.06
N ALA A 275 -30.28 6.70 -1.26
CA ALA A 275 -30.25 6.82 0.19
C ALA A 275 -28.88 6.52 0.80
N ARG A 276 -28.07 5.63 0.19
CA ARG A 276 -26.68 5.40 0.59
C ARG A 276 -25.77 6.57 0.23
N ASN A 277 -26.03 7.24 -0.90
CA ASN A 277 -25.23 8.39 -1.34
C ASN A 277 -25.50 9.65 -0.52
N ARG A 278 -26.70 9.81 0.04
CA ARG A 278 -27.02 10.88 1.01
C ARG A 278 -26.42 10.53 2.37
N ARG A 279 -25.20 11.01 2.62
CA ARG A 279 -24.41 10.72 3.82
C ARG A 279 -23.49 11.87 4.19
N VAL A 280 -23.01 11.86 5.43
CA VAL A 280 -21.89 12.67 5.89
C VAL A 280 -20.79 11.73 6.33
N GLU A 281 -19.58 11.95 5.85
CA GLU A 281 -18.41 11.18 6.27
C GLU A 281 -17.56 12.02 7.21
N ILE A 282 -17.12 11.43 8.31
CA ILE A 282 -16.12 12.02 9.20
C ILE A 282 -14.85 11.21 9.00
N VAL A 283 -13.86 11.81 8.37
CA VAL A 283 -12.57 11.21 8.07
C VAL A 283 -11.56 11.70 9.09
N ILE A 284 -10.99 10.78 9.86
CA ILE A 284 -9.95 11.05 10.84
C ILE A 284 -8.64 10.62 10.20
N GLN A 285 -7.81 11.58 9.82
CA GLN A 285 -6.49 11.35 9.26
C GLN A 285 -5.46 11.41 10.38
N GLN A 286 -4.91 10.26 10.75
CA GLN A 286 -3.80 10.22 11.69
C GLN A 286 -2.51 10.58 10.94
N GLY A 287 -1.91 11.71 11.30
CA GLY A 287 -0.69 12.18 10.67
C GLY A 287 0.50 11.30 11.02
N LEU A 288 1.51 11.29 10.13
CA LEU A 288 2.80 10.62 10.38
C LEU A 288 3.76 11.50 11.20
N ASP A 289 3.53 12.81 11.20
CA ASP A 289 4.43 13.82 11.78
C ASP A 289 4.64 13.68 13.29
N SER A 290 3.71 13.07 14.02
CA SER A 290 3.83 12.84 15.47
C SER A 290 4.57 11.56 15.81
N ASP A 291 4.62 10.61 14.89
CA ASP A 291 4.97 9.21 15.18
C ASP A 291 6.31 8.82 14.53
N LEU A 292 6.76 9.56 13.51
CA LEU A 292 8.02 9.35 12.83
C LEU A 292 9.01 10.47 13.13
N ASP A 293 10.30 10.10 13.19
CA ASP A 293 11.39 11.06 13.34
C ASP A 293 11.54 11.92 12.09
N GLN A 294 12.07 13.14 12.24
CA GLN A 294 12.26 14.07 11.12
C GLN A 294 13.10 13.48 9.98
N ALA A 295 14.13 12.70 10.31
CA ALA A 295 14.96 12.02 9.32
C ALA A 295 14.16 10.98 8.52
N ASP A 296 13.27 10.23 9.19
CA ASP A 296 12.44 9.22 8.53
C ASP A 296 11.36 9.87 7.64
N LEU A 297 10.82 11.01 8.08
CA LEU A 297 9.90 11.82 7.28
C LEU A 297 10.58 12.44 6.06
N GLU A 298 11.84 12.84 6.15
CA GLU A 298 12.62 13.34 5.02
C GLU A 298 12.87 12.23 4.00
N VAL A 299 13.32 11.05 4.44
CA VAL A 299 13.48 9.87 3.58
C VAL A 299 12.17 9.49 2.89
N LEU A 300 11.05 9.51 3.61
CA LEU A 300 9.73 9.24 3.02
C LEU A 300 9.32 10.25 1.94
N LYS A 301 9.67 11.54 2.12
CA LYS A 301 9.36 12.59 1.15
C LYS A 301 10.20 12.51 -0.11
N GLU A 302 11.49 12.21 0.04
CA GLU A 302 12.43 12.18 -1.09
C GLU A 302 12.34 10.89 -1.88
N GLU A 303 12.21 9.74 -1.21
CA GLU A 303 12.38 8.43 -1.85
C GLU A 303 11.36 7.36 -1.42
N GLY A 304 10.36 7.69 -0.58
CA GLY A 304 9.39 6.74 -0.04
C GLY A 304 8.00 6.79 -0.66
N GLN A 305 7.82 7.45 -1.81
CA GLN A 305 6.52 7.55 -2.49
C GLN A 305 5.96 6.16 -2.88
N ASP A 306 6.82 5.21 -3.19
CA ASP A 306 6.45 3.81 -3.44
C ASP A 306 5.85 3.14 -2.19
N ILE A 307 6.46 3.36 -1.01
CA ILE A 307 5.98 2.84 0.27
C ILE A 307 4.64 3.49 0.64
N LEU A 308 4.53 4.81 0.49
CA LEU A 308 3.28 5.54 0.79
C LEU A 308 2.13 5.08 -0.11
N ARG A 309 2.39 4.86 -1.40
CA ARG A 309 1.40 4.33 -2.34
C ARG A 309 0.99 2.90 -2.04
N ASP A 310 1.96 2.03 -1.76
CA ASP A 310 1.71 0.63 -1.40
C ASP A 310 0.82 0.50 -0.15
N LEU A 311 0.97 1.42 0.80
CA LEU A 311 0.25 1.43 2.07
C LEU A 311 -0.99 2.34 2.07
N ASN A 312 -1.38 2.93 0.93
CA ASN A 312 -2.47 3.91 0.81
C ASN A 312 -2.34 5.10 1.78
N LEU A 313 -1.12 5.56 2.02
CA LEU A 313 -0.77 6.70 2.88
C LEU A 313 -0.46 7.97 2.09
N ASP A 314 -0.56 7.91 0.76
CA ASP A 314 -0.32 9.07 -0.08
C ASP A 314 -1.24 10.23 0.32
N PRO A 315 -0.69 11.45 0.49
CA PRO A 315 -1.51 12.62 0.67
C PRO A 315 -2.38 12.82 -0.58
N ASP A 316 -3.70 12.97 -0.38
CA ASP A 316 -4.62 13.35 -1.44
C ASP A 316 -4.29 14.79 -1.88
N TYR A 317 -3.37 14.94 -2.83
CA TYR A 317 -3.08 16.25 -3.39
C TYR A 317 -4.30 16.72 -4.18
N MET A 318 -4.82 17.91 -3.84
CA MET A 318 -5.93 18.50 -4.60
C MET A 318 -5.52 18.84 -6.05
N PHE A 319 -4.21 18.92 -6.29
CA PHE A 319 -3.58 19.04 -7.58
C PHE A 319 -2.50 17.98 -7.63
N ASP A 320 -2.62 16.97 -8.50
CA ASP A 320 -1.57 15.99 -8.81
C ASP A 320 -0.40 16.69 -9.52
N LEU A 321 0.22 17.64 -8.84
CA LEU A 321 1.41 18.33 -9.33
C LEU A 321 2.60 17.64 -8.71
N ASP A 322 3.42 17.07 -9.57
CA ASP A 322 4.71 16.54 -9.18
C ASP A 322 5.55 17.69 -8.56
N PRO A 323 6.37 17.46 -7.52
CA PRO A 323 7.26 18.49 -6.99
C PRO A 323 8.15 19.16 -8.05
N SER A 324 8.43 18.46 -9.16
CA SER A 324 9.13 19.02 -10.33
C SER A 324 8.28 19.98 -11.20
N GLU A 325 6.96 20.00 -11.01
CA GLU A 325 5.99 20.88 -11.69
C GLU A 325 5.65 22.14 -10.88
N VAL A 326 6.10 22.23 -9.62
CA VAL A 326 6.01 23.43 -8.79
C VAL A 326 7.32 24.21 -8.90
N PHE A 327 7.25 25.37 -9.56
CA PHE A 327 8.34 26.29 -9.93
C PHE A 327 9.53 26.42 -8.96
#